data_AF-H5U121-F1
#
_entry.id   AF-H5U121-F1
#
_cell.length_a   1.000
_cell.length_b   1.000
_cell.length_c   1.000
_cell.angle_alpha   90.00
_cell.angle_beta   90.00
_cell.angle_gamma   90.00
#
_symmetry.space_group_name_H-M   'P 1'
#
loop_
_entity.id
_entity.type
_entity.pdbx_description
1 polymer ?
#
loop_
_entity_poly.entity_id
_entity_poly.type
_entity_poly.pdbx_seq_one_letter_code
_entity_poly.pdbx_strand_id
1 'polypeptide(L)'
;MLGVLSRADSFGEGALGRRDPIPHAADHARVLAKQLSETVSDVVPISGLMAQTSHTGMLTEDLASALARLAPLSRLDVVRTFDNDDVRSELPPQVRARLLGLLGEYDVLNGRQIAARGAAELNSWLTSLSGIDQLRGALTTSTARYAVLHRAHRILARLDQLAFTHPARDHIRTLTMGLRNTPELHLVTVLEDYQRMLRTDPNAAVTEELHTILRATSVAGQVGLPPSAPSHAVAAEAQRRLAMAHQRSLATSSAAEDAALVALIRSYTPLTTPTAPR
;
A
#
# COMPACT_ATOMS: atom_id res chain seq x y z
N MET A 1 5.85 1.15 -3.47
CA MET A 1 5.13 2.26 -2.81
C MET A 1 3.64 2.09 -3.03
N LEU A 2 2.77 2.52 -2.10
CA LEU A 2 1.31 2.50 -2.34
C LEU A 2 0.87 3.85 -2.92
N GLY A 3 0.15 3.85 -4.03
CA GLY A 3 -0.46 5.04 -4.61
C GLY A 3 -1.84 5.31 -4.01
N VAL A 4 -2.21 6.59 -3.93
CA VAL A 4 -3.56 7.02 -3.51
C VAL A 4 -4.15 7.91 -4.59
N LEU A 5 -5.33 7.55 -5.08
CA LEU A 5 -6.14 8.42 -5.93
C LEU A 5 -7.08 9.22 -5.04
N SER A 6 -6.71 10.46 -4.74
CA SER A 6 -7.50 11.37 -3.90
C SER A 6 -8.77 11.85 -4.60
N ARG A 7 -9.79 12.22 -3.80
CA ARG A 7 -11.07 12.81 -4.26
C ARG A 7 -11.89 11.85 -5.12
N ALA A 8 -11.99 10.59 -4.69
CA ALA A 8 -12.79 9.58 -5.37
C ALA A 8 -14.27 9.99 -5.50
N ASP A 9 -14.81 10.72 -4.53
CA ASP A 9 -16.19 11.25 -4.48
C ASP A 9 -16.50 12.31 -5.54
N SER A 10 -15.48 12.95 -6.11
CA SER A 10 -15.62 13.98 -7.15
C SER A 10 -14.90 13.60 -8.45
N PHE A 11 -14.61 12.32 -8.64
CA PHE A 11 -13.87 11.83 -9.80
C PHE A 11 -14.67 11.97 -11.11
N GLY A 12 -14.00 12.37 -12.20
CA GLY A 12 -14.64 12.59 -13.50
C GLY A 12 -15.59 13.79 -13.49
N GLU A 13 -16.86 13.57 -13.85
CA GLU A 13 -17.92 14.59 -13.81
C GLU A 13 -18.44 14.86 -12.38
N GLY A 14 -17.94 14.12 -11.38
CA GLY A 14 -18.29 14.31 -9.97
C GLY A 14 -19.72 13.87 -9.63
N ALA A 15 -20.23 14.39 -8.51
CA ALA A 15 -21.49 13.93 -7.90
C ALA A 15 -22.75 14.19 -8.76
N LEU A 16 -22.68 15.13 -9.71
CA LEU A 16 -23.77 15.47 -10.62
C LEU A 16 -23.61 14.84 -12.01
N GLY A 17 -22.51 14.12 -12.23
CA GLY A 17 -22.22 13.44 -13.48
C GLY A 17 -23.17 12.28 -13.78
N ARG A 18 -23.14 11.81 -15.03
CA ARG A 18 -23.95 10.64 -15.46
C ARG A 18 -23.44 9.32 -14.88
N ARG A 19 -22.15 9.25 -14.58
CA ARG A 19 -21.48 8.07 -14.03
C ARG A 19 -21.16 8.34 -12.57
N ASP A 20 -21.45 7.37 -11.71
CA ASP A 20 -21.09 7.47 -10.29
C ASP A 20 -19.56 7.60 -10.15
N PRO A 21 -19.06 8.67 -9.50
CA PRO A 21 -17.64 8.94 -9.33
C PRO A 21 -16.90 7.84 -8.54
N ILE A 22 -17.54 7.17 -7.58
CA ILE A 22 -16.89 6.17 -6.73
C ILE A 22 -16.44 4.92 -7.51
N PRO A 23 -17.32 4.18 -8.20
CA PRO A 23 -16.89 3.06 -9.04
C PRO A 23 -16.00 3.53 -10.20
N HIS A 24 -16.23 4.74 -10.73
CA HIS A 24 -15.38 5.29 -11.78
C HIS A 24 -13.93 5.52 -11.32
N ALA A 25 -13.74 6.06 -10.11
CA ALA A 25 -12.43 6.23 -9.49
C ALA A 25 -11.76 4.87 -9.25
N ALA A 26 -12.52 3.86 -8.82
CA ALA A 26 -12.01 2.50 -8.62
C ALA A 26 -11.54 1.83 -9.92
N ASP A 27 -12.31 1.98 -11.01
CA ASP A 27 -11.92 1.51 -12.33
C ASP A 27 -10.63 2.18 -12.80
N HIS A 28 -10.53 3.50 -12.62
CA HIS A 28 -9.37 4.27 -13.04
C HIS A 28 -8.12 3.96 -12.19
N ALA A 29 -8.28 3.80 -10.88
CA ALA A 29 -7.20 3.42 -9.98
C ALA A 29 -6.56 2.07 -10.39
N ARG A 30 -7.37 1.09 -10.82
CA ARG A 30 -6.87 -0.19 -11.36
C ARG A 30 -6.06 -0.02 -12.64
N VAL A 31 -6.44 0.93 -13.51
CA VAL A 31 -5.68 1.25 -14.72
C VAL A 31 -4.34 1.90 -14.35
N LEU A 32 -4.36 2.88 -13.43
CA LEU A 32 -3.16 3.55 -12.95
C LEU A 32 -2.19 2.58 -12.27
N ALA A 33 -2.68 1.65 -11.44
CA ALA A 33 -1.85 0.64 -10.79
C ALA A 33 -1.12 -0.25 -11.82
N LYS A 34 -1.76 -0.58 -12.94
CA LYS A 34 -1.11 -1.33 -14.04
C LYS A 34 -0.05 -0.49 -14.75
N GLN A 35 -0.38 0.75 -15.10
CA GLN A 35 0.51 1.67 -15.81
C GLN A 35 1.74 2.06 -14.97
N LEU A 36 1.59 2.16 -13.66
CA LEU A 36 2.64 2.54 -12.73
C LEU A 36 3.24 1.35 -11.97
N SER A 37 3.03 0.13 -12.45
CA SER A 37 3.40 -1.11 -11.73
C SER A 37 4.88 -1.21 -11.35
N GLU A 38 5.77 -0.55 -12.11
CA GLU A 38 7.19 -0.42 -11.78
C GLU A 38 7.42 0.39 -10.49
N THR A 39 6.60 1.43 -10.27
CA THR A 39 6.77 2.39 -9.15
C THR A 39 5.86 2.07 -7.95
N VAL A 40 4.61 1.69 -8.22
CA VAL A 40 3.60 1.43 -7.18
C VAL A 40 3.18 -0.03 -7.14
N SER A 41 2.85 -0.53 -5.95
CA SER A 41 2.32 -1.88 -5.78
C SER A 41 0.82 -1.95 -6.02
N ASP A 42 0.11 -0.86 -5.73
CA ASP A 42 -1.31 -0.70 -5.96
C ASP A 42 -1.66 0.80 -5.93
N VAL A 43 -2.86 1.16 -6.39
CA VAL A 43 -3.43 2.51 -6.28
C VAL A 43 -4.81 2.38 -5.67
N VAL A 44 -5.02 3.00 -4.50
CA VAL A 44 -6.31 2.93 -3.79
C VAL A 44 -7.07 4.25 -3.98
N PRO A 45 -8.32 4.24 -4.49
CA PRO A 45 -9.17 5.42 -4.53
C PRO A 45 -9.65 5.77 -3.12
N ILE A 46 -9.55 7.05 -2.75
CA ILE A 46 -9.95 7.53 -1.42
C ILE A 46 -10.78 8.79 -1.53
N SER A 47 -11.92 8.80 -0.84
CA SER A 47 -12.59 10.03 -0.43
C SER A 47 -12.12 10.40 0.97
N GLY A 48 -11.28 11.44 1.05
CA GLY A 48 -10.72 11.89 2.32
C GLY A 48 -11.81 12.40 3.27
N LEU A 49 -12.84 13.06 2.72
CA LEU A 49 -13.90 13.64 3.52
C LEU A 49 -14.82 12.56 4.11
N MET A 50 -15.25 11.58 3.31
CA MET A 50 -15.98 10.40 3.82
C MET A 50 -15.17 9.68 4.90
N ALA A 51 -13.88 9.43 4.65
CA ALA A 51 -13.00 8.74 5.58
C ALA A 51 -12.85 9.50 6.91
N GLN A 52 -12.64 10.82 6.84
CA GLN A 52 -12.51 11.66 8.01
C GLN A 52 -13.80 11.67 8.81
N THR A 53 -14.93 11.97 8.17
CA THR A 53 -16.22 12.08 8.86
C THR A 53 -16.62 10.77 9.49
N SER A 54 -16.35 9.64 8.83
CA SER A 54 -16.75 8.33 9.36
C SER A 54 -15.92 7.85 10.55
N HIS A 55 -14.71 8.38 10.74
CA HIS A 55 -13.76 7.94 11.78
C HIS A 55 -13.53 8.93 12.92
N THR A 56 -14.09 10.14 12.83
CA THR A 56 -13.88 11.21 13.82
C THR A 56 -15.06 11.43 14.76
N GLY A 57 -16.18 10.73 14.56
CA GLY A 57 -17.40 10.91 15.35
C GLY A 57 -18.05 12.29 15.14
N MET A 58 -17.70 13.00 14.07
CA MET A 58 -18.22 14.35 13.78
C MET A 58 -19.66 14.34 13.23
N LEU A 59 -20.14 13.19 12.77
CA LEU A 59 -21.51 12.98 12.31
C LEU A 59 -22.42 12.64 13.49
N THR A 60 -23.35 13.54 13.82
CA THR A 60 -24.31 13.38 14.93
C THR A 60 -25.68 12.95 14.42
N GLU A 61 -26.54 12.45 15.30
CA GLU A 61 -27.94 12.13 14.98
C GLU A 61 -28.73 13.36 14.50
N ASP A 62 -28.46 14.54 15.05
CA ASP A 62 -29.09 15.78 14.60
C ASP A 62 -28.74 16.11 13.14
N LEU A 63 -27.49 15.88 12.74
CA LEU A 63 -27.04 16.09 11.37
C LEU A 63 -27.60 15.02 10.42
N ALA A 64 -27.67 13.76 10.85
CA ALA A 64 -28.30 12.70 10.07
C ALA A 64 -29.79 12.97 9.88
N SER A 65 -30.51 13.37 10.93
CA SER A 65 -31.91 13.77 10.87
C SER A 65 -32.13 14.98 9.96
N ALA A 66 -31.26 15.99 10.03
CA ALA A 66 -31.30 17.14 9.14
C ALA A 66 -31.13 16.73 7.68
N LEU A 67 -30.17 15.85 7.37
CA LEU A 67 -29.96 15.33 6.03
C LEU A 67 -31.13 14.45 5.55
N ALA A 68 -31.73 13.66 6.45
CA ALA A 68 -32.87 12.80 6.15
C ALA A 68 -34.12 13.57 5.70
N ARG A 69 -34.30 14.83 6.17
CA ARG A 69 -35.39 15.71 5.70
C ARG A 69 -35.34 15.94 4.19
N LEU A 70 -34.16 15.86 3.58
CA LEU A 70 -33.98 16.03 2.15
C LEU A 70 -34.26 14.76 1.34
N ALA A 71 -34.53 13.62 1.98
CA ALA A 71 -34.77 12.34 1.30
C ALA A 71 -35.91 12.37 0.27
N PRO A 72 -37.05 13.06 0.51
CA PRO A 72 -38.14 13.15 -0.46
C PRO A 72 -37.82 14.04 -1.67
N LEU A 73 -36.80 14.90 -1.58
CA LEU A 73 -36.49 15.87 -2.62
C LEU A 73 -35.82 15.22 -3.84
N SER A 74 -36.10 15.80 -5.01
CA SER A 74 -35.38 15.46 -6.23
C SER A 74 -33.90 15.87 -6.10
N ARG A 75 -33.00 15.24 -6.87
CA ARG A 75 -31.57 15.62 -6.83
C ARG A 75 -31.36 17.11 -7.10
N LEU A 76 -32.12 17.68 -8.04
CA LEU A 76 -32.03 19.10 -8.39
C LEU A 76 -32.46 19.99 -7.22
N ASP A 77 -33.53 19.62 -6.51
CA ASP A 77 -34.02 20.39 -5.36
C ASP A 77 -33.09 20.28 -4.16
N VAL A 78 -32.41 19.15 -3.98
CA VAL A 78 -31.32 19.03 -3.01
C VAL A 78 -30.19 19.98 -3.36
N VAL A 79 -29.74 20.05 -4.62
CA VAL A 79 -28.68 21.02 -5.01
C VAL A 79 -29.11 22.45 -4.69
N ARG A 80 -30.33 22.84 -5.07
CA ARG A 80 -30.89 24.17 -4.78
C ARG A 80 -30.95 24.48 -3.28
N THR A 81 -31.23 23.48 -2.45
CA THR A 81 -31.26 23.63 -0.98
C THR A 81 -29.93 24.17 -0.45
N PHE A 82 -28.81 23.84 -1.09
CA PHE A 82 -27.46 24.24 -0.70
C PHE A 82 -26.91 25.45 -1.47
N ASP A 83 -27.68 26.03 -2.41
CA ASP A 83 -27.34 27.33 -2.99
C ASP A 83 -27.52 28.44 -1.94
N ASN A 84 -26.55 29.35 -1.87
CA ASN A 84 -26.47 30.35 -0.79
C ASN A 84 -27.62 31.38 -0.79
N ASP A 85 -28.31 31.55 -1.91
CA ASP A 85 -29.31 32.60 -2.11
C ASP A 85 -30.76 32.15 -1.87
N ASP A 86 -31.00 30.87 -1.52
CA ASP A 86 -32.36 30.39 -1.28
C ASP A 86 -32.83 30.61 0.16
N VAL A 87 -33.65 31.64 0.34
CA VAL A 87 -34.31 32.01 1.61
C VAL A 87 -35.38 30.99 2.02
N ARG A 88 -35.83 30.10 1.12
CA ARG A 88 -36.86 29.07 1.36
C ARG A 88 -36.31 27.68 1.68
N SER A 89 -34.99 27.55 1.77
CA SER A 89 -34.33 26.28 2.01
C SER A 89 -34.81 25.63 3.33
N GLU A 90 -35.11 24.34 3.27
CA GLU A 90 -35.61 23.54 4.40
C GLU A 90 -34.64 23.48 5.58
N LEU A 91 -33.36 23.78 5.34
CA LEU A 91 -32.30 23.70 6.33
C LEU A 91 -31.70 25.08 6.65
N PRO A 92 -31.47 25.38 7.94
CA PRO A 92 -30.76 26.60 8.33
C PRO A 92 -29.37 26.69 7.68
N PRO A 93 -28.89 27.89 7.27
CA PRO A 93 -27.61 28.05 6.57
C PRO A 93 -26.41 27.40 7.27
N GLN A 94 -26.36 27.46 8.62
CA GLN A 94 -25.29 26.84 9.40
C GLN A 94 -25.28 25.31 9.29
N VAL A 95 -26.47 24.70 9.27
CA VAL A 95 -26.63 23.24 9.10
C VAL A 95 -26.20 22.84 7.69
N ARG A 96 -26.55 23.64 6.68
CA ARG A 96 -26.12 23.40 5.28
C ARG A 96 -24.61 23.41 5.15
N ALA A 97 -23.97 24.48 5.64
CA ALA A 97 -22.51 24.61 5.62
C ALA A 97 -21.84 23.46 6.38
N ARG A 98 -22.43 23.02 7.51
CA ARG A 98 -21.90 21.90 8.28
C ARG A 98 -22.04 20.57 7.55
N LEU A 99 -23.20 20.29 6.94
CA LEU A 99 -23.41 19.07 6.16
C LEU A 99 -22.47 19.01 4.96
N LEU A 100 -22.37 20.07 4.15
CA LEU A 100 -21.40 20.12 3.05
C LEU A 100 -19.95 20.00 3.52
N GLY A 101 -19.61 20.64 4.64
CA GLY A 101 -18.25 20.57 5.19
C GLY A 101 -17.86 19.19 5.73
N LEU A 102 -18.82 18.33 6.07
CA LEU A 102 -18.57 16.97 6.57
C LEU A 102 -18.78 15.89 5.51
N LEU A 103 -19.70 16.10 4.57
CA LEU A 103 -20.16 15.08 3.65
C LEU A 103 -19.78 15.44 2.20
N GLY A 104 -19.64 16.73 1.89
CA GLY A 104 -19.46 17.16 0.51
C GLY A 104 -20.69 16.86 -0.35
N GLU A 105 -20.57 17.15 -1.65
CA GLU A 105 -21.71 17.12 -2.57
C GLU A 105 -22.22 15.70 -2.80
N TYR A 106 -21.32 14.73 -2.98
CA TYR A 106 -21.70 13.35 -3.27
C TYR A 106 -22.52 12.74 -2.13
N ASP A 107 -22.07 12.90 -0.88
CA ASP A 107 -22.72 12.27 0.26
C ASP A 107 -24.01 12.96 0.66
N VAL A 108 -24.07 14.30 0.53
CA VAL A 108 -25.33 15.03 0.72
C VAL A 108 -26.39 14.55 -0.28
N LEU A 109 -25.99 14.35 -1.53
CA LEU A 109 -26.90 13.83 -2.55
C LEU A 109 -27.25 12.37 -2.26
N ASN A 110 -26.29 11.47 -2.17
CA ASN A 110 -26.58 10.03 -2.18
C ASN A 110 -26.86 9.45 -0.79
N GLY A 111 -26.36 10.07 0.27
CA GLY A 111 -26.51 9.62 1.66
C GLY A 111 -27.84 9.97 2.32
N ARG A 112 -28.65 10.86 1.73
CA ARG A 112 -29.90 11.34 2.34
C ARG A 112 -30.93 10.27 2.69
N GLN A 113 -31.05 9.24 1.85
CA GLN A 113 -31.95 8.11 2.13
C GLN A 113 -31.41 7.21 3.25
N ILE A 114 -30.09 7.13 3.39
CA ILE A 114 -29.43 6.34 4.42
C ILE A 114 -29.50 7.06 5.76
N ALA A 115 -29.38 8.39 5.74
CA ALA A 115 -29.52 9.25 6.91
C ALA A 115 -30.86 9.07 7.63
N ALA A 116 -31.93 8.70 6.91
CA ALA A 116 -33.23 8.37 7.49
C ALA A 116 -33.21 7.14 8.41
N ARG A 117 -32.16 6.31 8.33
CA ARG A 117 -31.92 5.15 9.20
C ARG A 117 -31.00 5.48 10.39
N GLY A 118 -30.62 6.75 10.56
CA GLY A 118 -29.80 7.24 11.68
C GLY A 118 -28.34 7.48 11.31
N ALA A 119 -27.61 8.16 12.21
CA ALA A 119 -26.21 8.52 11.99
C ALA A 119 -25.29 7.31 11.91
N ALA A 120 -25.55 6.25 12.69
CA ALA A 120 -24.75 5.03 12.68
C ALA A 120 -24.76 4.33 11.30
N GLU A 121 -25.93 4.20 10.68
CA GLU A 121 -26.08 3.61 9.34
C GLU A 121 -25.41 4.48 8.26
N LEU A 122 -25.58 5.80 8.34
CA LEU A 122 -24.90 6.72 7.45
C LEU A 122 -23.37 6.64 7.62
N ASN A 123 -22.87 6.53 8.84
CA ASN A 123 -21.44 6.38 9.14
C ASN A 123 -20.85 5.09 8.57
N SER A 124 -21.59 3.98 8.70
CA SER A 124 -21.23 2.69 8.12
C SER A 124 -21.15 2.78 6.59
N TRP A 125 -22.14 3.43 5.96
CA TRP A 125 -22.16 3.65 4.53
C TRP A 125 -20.97 4.50 4.05
N LEU A 126 -20.70 5.64 4.69
CA LEU A 126 -19.52 6.48 4.39
C LEU A 126 -18.21 5.68 4.50
N THR A 127 -18.08 4.86 5.54
CA THR A 127 -16.91 4.01 5.73
C THR A 127 -16.72 3.06 4.54
N SER A 128 -17.79 2.38 4.13
CA SER A 128 -17.75 1.41 3.02
C SER A 128 -17.39 2.03 1.66
N LEU A 129 -17.71 3.30 1.43
CA LEU A 129 -17.40 4.00 0.17
C LEU A 129 -16.07 4.76 0.20
N SER A 130 -15.61 5.18 1.37
CA SER A 130 -14.44 6.05 1.52
C SER A 130 -13.12 5.47 1.00
N GLY A 131 -13.04 4.14 0.86
CA GLY A 131 -11.82 3.40 0.53
C GLY A 131 -10.82 3.26 1.69
N ILE A 132 -11.12 3.80 2.87
CA ILE A 132 -10.17 3.85 4.00
C ILE A 132 -9.79 2.46 4.52
N ASP A 133 -10.71 1.50 4.51
CA ASP A 133 -10.42 0.12 4.94
C ASP A 133 -9.53 -0.61 3.93
N GLN A 134 -9.72 -0.36 2.63
CA GLN A 134 -8.83 -0.87 1.59
C GLN A 134 -7.43 -0.28 1.75
N LEU A 135 -7.32 1.03 1.98
CA LEU A 135 -6.04 1.68 2.25
C LEU A 135 -5.38 1.13 3.51
N ARG A 136 -6.13 0.98 4.61
CA ARG A 136 -5.63 0.39 5.86
C ARG A 136 -5.16 -1.04 5.64
N GLY A 137 -5.93 -1.85 4.91
CA GLY A 137 -5.57 -3.23 4.57
C GLY A 137 -4.32 -3.33 3.69
N ALA A 138 -4.18 -2.45 2.70
CA ALA A 138 -3.00 -2.37 1.85
C ALA A 138 -1.76 -1.91 2.65
N LEU A 139 -1.94 -0.94 3.55
CA LEU A 139 -0.89 -0.49 4.46
C LEU A 139 -0.50 -1.59 5.45
N THR A 140 -1.43 -2.28 6.10
CA THR A 140 -1.09 -3.35 7.06
C THR A 140 -0.41 -4.53 6.37
N THR A 141 -0.90 -4.95 5.20
CA THR A 141 -0.33 -6.08 4.45
C THR A 141 1.08 -5.77 3.94
N SER A 142 1.31 -4.58 3.37
CA SER A 142 2.63 -4.17 2.89
C SER A 142 3.60 -3.82 4.03
N THR A 143 3.10 -3.14 5.08
CA THR A 143 3.92 -2.67 6.20
C THR A 143 4.26 -3.81 7.16
N ALA A 144 3.41 -4.82 7.37
CA ALA A 144 3.71 -5.91 8.30
C ALA A 144 4.96 -6.69 7.89
N ARG A 145 5.09 -7.04 6.59
CA ARG A 145 6.27 -7.76 6.09
C ARG A 145 7.54 -6.93 6.21
N TYR A 146 7.53 -5.67 5.75
CA TYR A 146 8.68 -4.77 5.87
C TYR A 146 9.00 -4.42 7.33
N ALA A 147 8.01 -4.22 8.18
CA ALA A 147 8.21 -3.93 9.60
C ALA A 147 8.88 -5.10 10.34
N VAL A 148 8.53 -6.34 10.01
CA VAL A 148 9.21 -7.53 10.55
C VAL A 148 10.66 -7.56 10.07
N LEU A 149 10.93 -7.35 8.78
CA LEU A 149 12.29 -7.33 8.24
C LEU A 149 13.15 -6.21 8.87
N HIS A 150 12.62 -5.00 8.97
CA HIS A 150 13.30 -3.88 9.63
C HIS A 150 13.51 -4.11 11.13
N ARG A 151 12.55 -4.76 11.81
CA ARG A 151 12.71 -5.13 13.23
C ARG A 151 13.84 -6.13 13.39
N ALA A 152 13.87 -7.19 12.58
CA ALA A 152 14.93 -8.19 12.59
C ALA A 152 16.30 -7.57 12.27
N HIS A 153 16.36 -6.69 11.27
CA HIS A 153 17.57 -5.94 10.94
C HIS A 153 18.10 -5.11 12.13
N ARG A 154 17.22 -4.37 12.82
CA ARG A 154 17.60 -3.62 14.03
C ARG A 154 18.11 -4.51 15.16
N ILE A 155 17.49 -5.69 15.35
CA ILE A 155 17.94 -6.66 16.35
C ILE A 155 19.35 -7.15 16.01
N LEU A 156 19.59 -7.53 14.74
CA LEU A 156 20.92 -7.95 14.27
C LEU A 156 21.96 -6.84 14.45
N ALA A 157 21.65 -5.59 14.07
CA ALA A 157 22.54 -4.46 14.27
C ALA A 157 22.86 -4.22 15.76
N ARG A 158 21.90 -4.45 16.66
CA ARG A 158 22.13 -4.35 18.10
C ARG A 158 23.00 -5.49 18.63
N LEU A 159 22.84 -6.71 18.09
CA LEU A 159 23.72 -7.85 18.40
C LEU A 159 25.16 -7.58 17.91
N ASP A 160 25.32 -7.03 16.71
CA ASP A 160 26.63 -6.61 16.18
C ASP A 160 27.28 -5.58 17.11
N GLN A 161 26.51 -4.59 17.57
CA GLN A 161 27.01 -3.61 18.54
C GLN A 161 27.43 -4.27 19.88
N LEU A 162 26.61 -5.18 20.41
CA LEU A 162 26.93 -5.92 21.64
C LEU A 162 28.17 -6.80 21.49
N ALA A 163 28.41 -7.35 20.30
CA ALA A 163 29.61 -8.11 19.98
C ALA A 163 30.91 -7.28 20.06
N PHE A 164 30.83 -5.94 20.11
CA PHE A 164 32.00 -5.08 20.34
C PHE A 164 32.17 -4.68 21.80
N THR A 165 31.09 -4.50 22.55
CA THR A 165 31.14 -3.87 23.89
C THR A 165 30.91 -4.84 25.06
N HIS A 166 30.33 -6.01 24.82
CA HIS A 166 29.91 -6.91 25.89
C HIS A 166 31.02 -7.91 26.31
N PRO A 167 31.14 -8.29 27.60
CA PRO A 167 32.13 -9.26 28.06
C PRO A 167 32.04 -10.63 27.35
N ALA A 168 30.83 -11.08 27.02
CA ALA A 168 30.57 -12.31 26.27
C ALA A 168 30.65 -12.14 24.73
N ARG A 169 31.46 -11.19 24.24
CA ARG A 169 31.54 -10.81 22.82
C ARG A 169 31.70 -11.98 21.85
N ASP A 170 32.56 -12.94 22.16
CA ASP A 170 32.89 -14.04 21.24
C ASP A 170 31.70 -15.01 21.10
N HIS A 171 30.96 -15.23 22.19
CA HIS A 171 29.72 -16.00 22.15
C HIS A 171 28.64 -15.28 21.32
N ILE A 172 28.50 -13.96 21.51
CA ILE A 172 27.53 -13.15 20.75
C ILE A 172 27.87 -13.13 19.26
N ARG A 173 29.15 -13.06 18.88
CA ARG A 173 29.59 -13.16 17.48
C ARG A 173 29.20 -14.49 16.86
N THR A 174 29.46 -15.60 17.55
CA THR A 174 29.09 -16.94 17.08
C THR A 174 27.58 -17.07 16.90
N LEU A 175 26.78 -16.60 17.86
CA LEU A 175 25.32 -16.59 17.74
C LEU A 175 24.85 -15.74 16.55
N THR A 176 25.41 -14.54 16.39
CA THR A 176 25.03 -13.62 15.33
C THR A 176 25.39 -14.17 13.94
N MET A 177 26.56 -14.80 13.79
CA MET A 177 26.92 -15.53 12.57
C MET A 177 25.93 -16.67 12.28
N GLY A 178 25.58 -17.47 13.30
CA GLY A 178 24.59 -18.54 13.16
C GLY A 178 23.24 -18.04 12.66
N LEU A 179 22.74 -16.94 13.26
CA LEU A 179 21.49 -16.29 12.86
C LEU A 179 21.54 -15.80 11.40
N ARG A 180 22.61 -15.10 10.99
CA ARG A 180 22.74 -14.59 9.61
C ARG A 180 22.78 -15.70 8.55
N ASN A 181 23.23 -16.90 8.92
CA ASN A 181 23.27 -18.07 8.05
C ASN A 181 21.95 -18.84 7.99
N THR A 182 20.98 -18.55 8.87
CA THR A 182 19.69 -19.24 8.87
C THR A 182 18.85 -18.81 7.64
N PRO A 183 18.17 -19.73 6.91
CA PRO A 183 17.40 -19.37 5.71
C PRO A 183 16.28 -18.34 5.97
N GLU A 184 15.65 -18.38 7.14
CA GLU A 184 14.54 -17.51 7.53
C GLU A 184 14.95 -16.03 7.63
N LEU A 185 16.23 -15.76 7.90
CA LEU A 185 16.79 -14.42 7.98
C LEU A 185 17.40 -13.95 6.64
N HIS A 186 17.32 -14.75 5.58
CA HIS A 186 17.92 -14.39 4.29
C HIS A 186 17.37 -13.06 3.75
N LEU A 187 16.05 -12.82 3.82
CA LEU A 187 15.45 -11.57 3.37
C LEU A 187 15.87 -10.36 4.21
N VAL A 188 16.30 -10.56 5.46
CA VAL A 188 16.86 -9.50 6.29
C VAL A 188 18.25 -9.10 5.78
N THR A 189 19.05 -10.08 5.36
CA THR A 189 20.33 -9.83 4.68
C THR A 189 20.12 -9.10 3.36
N VAL A 190 19.16 -9.54 2.53
CA VAL A 190 18.81 -8.86 1.27
C VAL A 190 18.40 -7.40 1.52
N LEU A 191 17.62 -7.13 2.58
CA LEU A 191 17.24 -5.76 2.96
C LEU A 191 18.45 -4.92 3.37
N GLU A 192 19.36 -5.49 4.14
CA GLU A 192 20.58 -4.81 4.58
C GLU A 192 21.48 -4.46 3.39
N ASP A 193 21.69 -5.40 2.47
CA ASP A 193 22.50 -5.17 1.27
C ASP A 193 21.84 -4.18 0.31
N TYR A 194 20.50 -4.21 0.19
CA TYR A 194 19.76 -3.21 -0.56
C TYR A 194 19.95 -1.79 0.01
N GLN A 195 19.88 -1.62 1.34
CA GLN A 195 20.12 -0.33 1.99
C GLN A 195 21.57 0.14 1.88
N ARG A 196 22.55 -0.76 1.79
CA ARG A 196 23.94 -0.42 1.51
C ARG A 196 24.11 0.02 0.05
N MET A 197 23.48 -0.69 -0.89
CA MET A 197 23.51 -0.35 -2.31
C MET A 197 22.83 0.98 -2.59
N LEU A 198 21.68 1.28 -1.98
CA LEU A 198 21.05 2.61 -2.08
C LEU A 198 21.94 3.77 -1.62
N ARG A 199 22.92 3.52 -0.74
CA ARG A 199 23.89 4.53 -0.31
C ARG A 199 25.14 4.58 -1.19
N THR A 200 25.43 3.49 -1.90
CA THR A 200 26.66 3.30 -2.69
C THR A 200 26.41 3.63 -4.16
N ASP A 201 25.45 2.96 -4.78
CA ASP A 201 24.96 3.21 -6.13
C ASP A 201 23.47 2.80 -6.26
N PRO A 202 22.54 3.76 -6.15
CA PRO A 202 21.11 3.49 -6.32
C PRO A 202 20.74 2.95 -7.70
N ASN A 203 21.52 3.26 -8.75
CA ASN A 203 21.17 2.96 -10.13
C ASN A 203 21.81 1.67 -10.66
N ALA A 204 22.61 0.99 -9.83
CA ALA A 204 23.22 -0.29 -10.21
C ALA A 204 22.16 -1.38 -10.43
N ALA A 205 22.38 -2.24 -11.42
CA ALA A 205 21.46 -3.35 -11.74
C ALA A 205 21.20 -4.28 -10.53
N VAL A 206 22.21 -4.48 -9.68
CA VAL A 206 22.09 -5.28 -8.45
C VAL A 206 21.08 -4.67 -7.47
N THR A 207 20.96 -3.34 -7.41
CA THR A 207 20.03 -2.62 -6.52
C THR A 207 18.59 -2.93 -6.89
N GLU A 208 18.25 -2.88 -8.17
CA GLU A 208 16.91 -3.21 -8.68
C GLU A 208 16.58 -4.71 -8.51
N GLU A 209 17.57 -5.59 -8.65
CA GLU A 209 17.36 -7.03 -8.41
C GLU A 209 17.06 -7.33 -6.94
N LEU A 210 17.78 -6.71 -6.00
CA LEU A 210 17.48 -6.84 -4.57
C LEU A 210 16.09 -6.29 -4.23
N HIS A 211 15.72 -5.14 -4.81
CA HIS A 211 14.39 -4.55 -4.66
C HIS A 211 13.29 -5.48 -5.18
N THR A 212 13.51 -6.14 -6.33
CA THR A 212 12.61 -7.14 -6.91
C THR A 212 12.37 -8.29 -5.93
N ILE A 213 13.43 -8.86 -5.33
CA ILE A 213 13.32 -9.94 -4.35
C ILE A 213 12.54 -9.50 -3.11
N LEU A 214 12.81 -8.30 -2.58
CA LEU A 214 12.12 -7.77 -1.39
C LEU A 214 10.62 -7.51 -1.63
N ARG A 215 10.23 -7.15 -2.86
CA ARG A 215 8.82 -6.95 -3.24
C ARG A 215 8.09 -8.23 -3.63
N ALA A 216 8.82 -9.31 -3.91
CA ALA A 216 8.22 -10.55 -4.38
C ALA A 216 7.23 -11.14 -3.36
N THR A 217 6.00 -11.42 -3.81
CA THR A 217 4.97 -12.13 -3.05
C THR A 217 4.82 -13.59 -3.47
N SER A 218 5.51 -14.01 -4.52
CA SER A 218 5.55 -15.37 -5.04
C SER A 218 6.99 -15.76 -5.43
N VAL A 219 7.23 -17.06 -5.61
CA VAL A 219 8.52 -17.59 -6.06
C VAL A 219 8.88 -17.04 -7.45
N ALA A 220 7.90 -16.99 -8.36
CA ALA A 220 8.07 -16.38 -9.68
C ALA A 220 8.43 -14.88 -9.60
N GLY A 221 7.84 -14.16 -8.64
CA GLY A 221 8.13 -12.74 -8.43
C GLY A 221 9.58 -12.48 -8.02
N GLN A 222 10.27 -13.42 -7.35
CA GLN A 222 11.67 -13.26 -6.95
C GLN A 222 12.62 -13.13 -8.14
N VAL A 223 12.21 -13.67 -9.30
CA VAL A 223 12.94 -13.57 -10.57
C VAL A 223 12.27 -12.60 -11.56
N GLY A 224 11.33 -11.78 -11.09
CA GLY A 224 10.64 -10.77 -11.91
C GLY A 224 9.59 -11.33 -12.87
N LEU A 225 9.12 -12.57 -12.66
CA LEU A 225 8.07 -13.19 -13.46
C LEU A 225 6.68 -13.06 -12.79
N PRO A 226 5.58 -13.11 -13.57
CA PRO A 226 4.23 -13.06 -13.00
C PRO A 226 3.96 -14.28 -12.09
N PRO A 227 3.10 -14.16 -11.05
CA PRO A 227 2.80 -15.26 -10.12
C PRO A 227 2.26 -16.54 -10.78
N SER A 228 1.69 -16.42 -11.99
CA SER A 228 1.16 -17.53 -12.80
C SER A 228 2.22 -18.20 -13.69
N ALA A 229 3.49 -17.75 -13.64
CA ALA A 229 4.54 -18.33 -14.46
C ALA A 229 4.80 -19.80 -14.08
N PRO A 230 4.98 -20.70 -15.06
CA PRO A 230 5.21 -22.11 -14.78
C PRO A 230 6.59 -22.33 -14.16
N SER A 231 6.72 -23.36 -13.31
CA SER A 231 7.95 -23.63 -12.54
C SER A 231 9.22 -23.77 -13.40
N HIS A 232 9.10 -24.31 -14.62
CA HIS A 232 10.24 -24.42 -15.54
C HIS A 232 10.74 -23.06 -16.06
N ALA A 233 9.83 -22.10 -16.28
CA ALA A 233 10.19 -20.75 -16.69
C ALA A 233 10.88 -20.00 -15.54
N VAL A 234 10.40 -20.20 -14.31
CA VAL A 234 11.05 -19.67 -13.11
C VAL A 234 12.46 -20.22 -12.93
N ALA A 235 12.65 -21.54 -13.08
CA ALA A 235 13.95 -22.18 -12.98
C ALA A 235 14.94 -21.69 -14.05
N ALA A 236 14.49 -21.57 -15.30
CA ALA A 236 15.30 -21.06 -16.40
C ALA A 236 15.74 -19.60 -16.16
N GLU A 237 14.81 -18.75 -15.71
CA GLU A 237 15.10 -17.35 -15.39
C GLU A 237 16.01 -17.21 -14.16
N ALA A 238 15.80 -18.02 -13.12
CA ALA A 238 16.68 -18.08 -11.96
C ALA A 238 18.11 -18.45 -12.38
N GLN A 239 18.27 -19.42 -13.27
CA GLN A 239 19.59 -19.86 -13.75
C GLN A 239 20.28 -18.78 -14.60
N ARG A 240 19.51 -18.05 -15.42
CA ARG A 240 20.02 -16.89 -16.17
C ARG A 240 20.53 -15.80 -15.22
N ARG A 241 19.73 -15.41 -14.22
CA ARG A 241 20.10 -14.38 -13.24
C ARG A 241 21.28 -14.81 -12.36
N LEU A 242 21.32 -16.08 -11.96
CA LEU A 242 22.44 -16.67 -11.22
C LEU A 242 23.76 -16.58 -12.02
N ALA A 243 23.74 -16.94 -13.30
CA ALA A 243 24.91 -16.81 -14.17
C ALA A 243 25.37 -15.34 -14.29
N MET A 244 24.44 -14.40 -14.45
CA MET A 244 24.76 -12.97 -14.47
C MET A 244 25.34 -12.46 -13.14
N ALA A 245 24.84 -12.94 -12.00
CA ALA A 245 25.36 -12.57 -10.69
C ALA A 245 26.80 -13.09 -10.51
N HIS A 246 27.09 -14.34 -10.90
CA HIS A 246 28.44 -14.89 -10.89
C HIS A 246 29.40 -14.15 -11.83
N GLN A 247 28.94 -13.77 -13.03
CA GLN A 247 29.77 -13.00 -13.95
C GLN A 247 30.14 -11.63 -13.35
N ARG A 248 29.18 -10.96 -12.70
CA ARG A 248 29.40 -9.66 -12.04
C ARG A 248 30.30 -9.77 -10.81
N SER A 249 30.26 -10.88 -10.07
CA SER A 249 31.10 -11.05 -8.88
C SER A 249 32.60 -11.16 -9.20
N LEU A 250 32.97 -11.38 -10.46
CA LEU A 250 34.38 -11.41 -10.89
C LEU A 250 35.03 -10.02 -10.93
N ALA A 251 34.23 -8.95 -11.02
CA ALA A 251 34.72 -7.58 -11.15
C ALA A 251 33.76 -6.62 -10.43
N THR A 252 33.80 -6.64 -9.10
CA THR A 252 32.98 -5.74 -8.26
C THR A 252 33.66 -4.39 -8.09
N SER A 253 32.86 -3.32 -8.08
CA SER A 253 33.34 -1.95 -7.93
C SER A 253 33.36 -1.50 -6.47
N SER A 254 32.68 -2.23 -5.57
CA SER A 254 32.63 -1.93 -4.14
C SER A 254 32.36 -3.17 -3.27
N ALA A 255 32.67 -3.07 -1.98
CA ALA A 255 32.33 -4.11 -1.00
C ALA A 255 30.81 -4.26 -0.79
N ALA A 256 30.03 -3.19 -0.98
CA ALA A 256 28.57 -3.25 -0.91
C ALA A 256 27.99 -4.07 -2.07
N GLU A 257 28.55 -3.86 -3.28
CA GLU A 257 28.17 -4.62 -4.47
C GLU A 257 28.56 -6.10 -4.34
N ASP A 258 29.74 -6.40 -3.80
CA ASP A 258 30.16 -7.78 -3.54
C ASP A 258 29.19 -8.53 -2.60
N ALA A 259 28.85 -7.92 -1.46
CA ALA A 259 27.87 -8.49 -0.53
C ALA A 259 26.49 -8.67 -1.17
N ALA A 260 26.04 -7.67 -1.95
CA ALA A 260 24.78 -7.72 -2.68
C ALA A 260 24.73 -8.88 -3.70
N LEU A 261 25.82 -9.12 -4.43
CA LEU A 261 25.91 -10.24 -5.37
C LEU A 261 25.89 -11.60 -4.66
N VAL A 262 26.54 -11.73 -3.50
CA VAL A 262 26.44 -12.93 -2.66
C VAL A 262 24.99 -13.18 -2.23
N ALA A 263 24.26 -12.12 -1.85
CA ALA A 263 22.86 -12.23 -1.51
C ALA A 263 22.00 -12.68 -2.72
N LEU A 264 22.23 -12.13 -3.91
CA LEU A 264 21.55 -12.54 -5.14
C LEU A 264 21.83 -14.00 -5.51
N ILE A 265 23.10 -14.44 -5.46
CA ILE A 265 23.49 -15.82 -5.72
C ILE A 265 22.75 -16.77 -4.77
N ARG A 266 22.72 -16.44 -3.47
CA ARG A 266 22.00 -17.21 -2.44
C ARG A 266 20.48 -17.22 -2.69
N SER A 267 19.90 -16.11 -3.17
CA SER A 267 18.47 -16.02 -3.50
C SER A 267 18.10 -16.89 -4.71
N TYR A 268 18.95 -16.94 -5.74
CA TYR A 268 18.63 -17.64 -6.99
C TYR A 268 18.98 -19.13 -6.99
N THR A 269 20.00 -19.55 -6.24
CA THR A 269 20.43 -20.95 -6.16
C THR A 269 19.29 -21.95 -5.84
N PRO A 270 18.42 -21.74 -4.84
CA PRO A 270 17.35 -22.69 -4.57
C PRO A 270 16.28 -22.74 -5.67
N LEU A 271 16.20 -21.70 -6.52
CA LEU A 271 15.18 -21.55 -7.55
C LEU A 271 15.55 -22.22 -8.88
N THR A 272 16.82 -22.59 -9.08
CA THR A 272 17.28 -23.21 -10.36
C THR A 272 16.79 -24.64 -10.53
N THR A 273 16.39 -25.29 -9.44
CA THR A 273 15.76 -26.62 -9.47
C THR A 273 14.24 -26.46 -9.52
N PRO A 274 13.55 -27.01 -10.54
CA PRO A 274 12.10 -27.01 -10.55
C PRO A 274 11.60 -27.82 -9.34
N THR A 275 10.96 -27.15 -8.38
CA THR A 275 10.26 -27.85 -7.30
C THR A 275 9.20 -28.75 -7.91
N ALA A 276 9.32 -30.06 -7.67
CA ALA A 276 8.31 -31.03 -8.07
C ALA A 276 6.94 -30.64 -7.48
N PRO A 277 5.84 -30.83 -8.20
CA PRO A 277 4.51 -30.59 -7.65
C PRO A 277 4.33 -31.49 -6.41
N ARG A 278 3.97 -30.87 -5.28
CA ARG A 278 3.41 -31.56 -4.12
C ARG A 278 1.91 -31.75 -4.33
#